data_AF-A0A6G1JE89-F1
#
_entry.id   AF-A0A6G1JE89-F1
#
_cell.length_a   1.000
_cell.length_b   1.000
_cell.length_c   1.000
_cell.angle_alpha   90.00
_cell.angle_beta   90.00
_cell.angle_gamma   90.00
#
_symmetry.space_group_name_H-M   'P 1'
#
loop_
_entity.id
_entity.type
_entity.pdbx_description
1 polymer ?
#
loop_
_entity_poly.entity_id
_entity_poly.type
_entity_poly.pdbx_seq_one_letter_code
_entity_poly.pdbx_strand_id
1 'polypeptide(L)'
;MAQPPPSPAHLVTYIRRALRSFSNFQYDRHIPIFIPSGRYRAPVLRGGCTNRIVIYSGSFNLPHKGHLQTLCQSLHRMKGSLNIVAAFTFCIYEDFEDFYFNLFEQAAADGFILELVGLSGLGYLKKMKRAILMRLPKD
;
A
#
# COMPACT_ATOMS: atom_id res chain seq x y z
N MET A 1 21.56 -11.38 17.79
CA MET A 1 20.60 -10.62 18.61
C MET A 1 19.59 -9.99 17.64
N ALA A 2 18.29 -10.16 17.85
CA ALA A 2 17.28 -9.55 16.98
C ALA A 2 17.28 -8.02 17.18
N GLN A 3 17.23 -7.25 16.09
CA GLN A 3 17.10 -5.79 16.14
C GLN A 3 15.76 -5.41 16.82
N PRO A 4 15.73 -4.35 17.64
CA PRO A 4 14.48 -3.87 18.23
C PRO A 4 13.50 -3.43 17.14
N PRO A 5 12.18 -3.60 17.34
CA PRO A 5 11.20 -3.19 16.34
C PRO A 5 11.26 -1.66 16.12
N PRO A 6 11.08 -1.18 14.88
CA PRO A 6 11.10 0.26 14.60
C PRO A 6 9.95 0.98 15.30
N SER A 7 10.18 2.24 15.66
CA SER A 7 9.15 3.12 16.21
C SER A 7 8.02 3.31 15.21
N PRO A 8 6.74 3.33 15.63
CA PRO A 8 5.61 3.46 14.70
C PRO A 8 5.75 4.67 13.76
N ALA A 9 5.53 4.46 12.47
CA ALA A 9 5.69 5.50 11.45
C ALA A 9 4.42 5.66 10.61
N HIS A 10 4.10 6.89 10.20
CA HIS A 10 2.92 7.12 9.37
C HIS A 10 3.15 6.65 7.93
N LEU A 11 2.22 5.86 7.39
CA LEU A 11 2.28 5.37 6.00
C LEU A 11 2.37 6.54 4.98
N VAL A 12 1.76 7.68 5.31
CA VAL A 12 1.76 8.89 4.48
C VAL A 12 3.18 9.37 4.13
N THR A 13 4.14 9.18 5.03
CA THR A 13 5.54 9.58 4.82
C THR A 13 6.15 8.81 3.65
N TYR A 14 5.96 7.50 3.64
CA TYR A 14 6.49 6.63 2.60
C TYR A 14 5.77 6.82 1.27
N ILE A 15 4.44 7.00 1.28
CA ILE A 15 3.69 7.31 0.05
C ILE A 15 4.22 8.60 -0.59
N ARG A 16 4.43 9.67 0.20
CA ARG A 16 4.97 10.93 -0.32
C ARG A 16 6.36 10.79 -0.92
N ARG A 17 7.23 10.02 -0.26
CA ARG A 17 8.58 9.77 -0.78
C ARG A 17 8.53 8.95 -2.07
N ALA A 18 7.71 7.90 -2.13
CA ALA A 18 7.52 7.10 -3.35
C ALA A 18 6.95 7.92 -4.52
N LEU A 19 5.96 8.79 -4.26
CA LEU A 19 5.39 9.69 -5.27
C LEU A 19 6.41 10.69 -5.82
N ARG A 20 7.38 11.14 -5.02
CA ARG A 20 8.44 12.05 -5.50
C ARG A 20 9.36 11.39 -6.51
N SER A 21 9.59 10.09 -6.38
CA SER A 21 10.41 9.31 -7.32
C SER A 21 9.64 8.92 -8.59
N PHE A 22 8.31 9.06 -8.59
CA PHE A 22 7.45 8.66 -9.69
C PHE A 22 7.26 9.84 -10.67
N SER A 23 8.16 9.95 -11.65
CA SER A 23 8.31 11.11 -12.55
C SER A 23 7.08 11.46 -13.39
N ASN A 24 6.20 10.49 -13.65
CA ASN A 24 5.08 10.65 -14.58
C ASN A 24 3.78 11.12 -13.91
N PHE A 25 3.78 11.29 -12.58
CA PHE A 25 2.57 11.63 -11.83
C PHE A 25 2.71 13.01 -11.19
N GLN A 26 1.98 14.00 -11.73
CA GLN A 26 1.84 15.31 -11.11
C GLN A 26 0.86 15.20 -9.94
N TYR A 27 1.38 14.78 -8.79
CA TYR A 27 0.63 14.85 -7.54
C TYR A 27 0.74 16.26 -6.94
N ASP A 28 -0.40 16.92 -6.78
CA ASP A 28 -0.49 18.13 -5.97
C ASP A 28 -0.23 17.79 -4.50
N ARG A 29 0.89 18.30 -3.98
CA ARG A 29 1.35 18.09 -2.60
C ARG A 29 0.37 18.65 -1.56
N HIS A 30 -0.53 19.53 -1.96
CA HIS A 30 -1.57 20.12 -1.11
C HIS A 30 -2.79 19.22 -0.96
N ILE A 31 -3.01 18.25 -1.85
CA ILE A 31 -4.14 17.32 -1.75
C ILE A 31 -3.83 16.30 -0.64
N PRO A 32 -4.64 16.17 0.43
CA PRO A 32 -4.36 15.19 1.47
C PRO A 32 -4.48 13.75 0.94
N ILE A 33 -3.45 12.91 1.14
CA ILE A 33 -3.47 11.47 0.80
C ILE A 33 -4.57 10.74 1.58
N PHE A 34 -4.68 11.06 2.87
CA PHE A 34 -5.75 10.58 3.73
C PHE A 34 -6.59 11.78 4.16
N ILE A 35 -7.89 11.72 3.88
CA ILE A 35 -8.83 12.73 4.34
C ILE A 35 -8.87 12.67 5.88
N PRO A 36 -8.53 13.77 6.59
CA PRO A 36 -8.60 13.79 8.04
C PRO A 36 -10.02 13.46 8.52
N SER A 37 -10.12 12.59 9.52
CA SER A 37 -11.40 12.23 10.13
C SER A 37 -11.26 12.23 11.65
N GLY A 38 -12.20 12.85 12.35
CA GLY A 38 -12.27 12.75 13.81
C GLY A 38 -12.52 11.31 14.30
N ARG A 39 -13.02 10.42 13.43
CA ARG A 39 -13.31 9.02 13.74
C ARG A 39 -12.17 8.07 13.36
N TYR A 40 -11.32 8.45 12.41
CA TYR A 40 -10.29 7.57 11.85
C TYR A 40 -8.93 8.28 11.87
N ARG A 41 -7.97 7.66 12.55
CA ARG A 41 -6.57 8.13 12.53
C ARG A 41 -5.92 7.74 11.22
N ALA A 42 -4.95 8.55 10.77
CA ALA A 42 -4.13 8.21 9.63
C ALA A 42 -3.42 6.85 9.86
N PRO A 43 -3.24 6.03 8.80
CA PRO A 43 -2.58 4.74 8.94
C PRO A 43 -1.16 4.84 9.48
N VAL A 44 -0.84 3.98 10.45
CA VAL A 44 0.48 3.88 11.07
C VAL A 44 1.01 2.46 10.84
N LEU A 45 2.24 2.36 10.36
CA LEU A 45 2.99 1.13 10.25
C LEU A 45 3.46 0.67 11.63
N ARG A 46 3.34 -0.64 11.89
CA ARG A 46 3.76 -1.27 13.14
C ARG A 46 4.99 -2.14 12.88
N GLY A 47 6.00 -1.99 13.72
CA GLY A 47 7.15 -2.88 13.75
C GLY A 47 6.78 -4.27 14.28
N GLY A 48 7.54 -5.28 13.88
CA GLY A 48 7.35 -6.67 14.33
C GLY A 48 6.14 -7.41 13.75
N CYS A 49 5.43 -6.82 12.78
CA CYS A 49 4.35 -7.49 12.06
C CYS A 49 4.29 -7.08 10.59
N THR A 50 3.59 -7.88 9.77
CA THR A 50 3.31 -7.55 8.37
C THR A 50 2.21 -6.50 8.28
N ASN A 51 2.51 -5.35 7.66
CA ASN A 51 1.54 -4.30 7.37
C ASN A 51 0.99 -4.52 5.96
N ARG A 52 -0.32 -4.78 5.86
CA ARG A 52 -0.95 -5.15 4.59
C ARG A 52 -1.64 -3.99 3.93
N ILE A 53 -1.36 -3.82 2.64
CA ILE A 53 -2.02 -2.83 1.79
C ILE A 53 -2.88 -3.60 0.80
N VAL A 54 -4.17 -3.31 0.80
CA VAL A 54 -5.13 -3.92 -0.11
C VAL A 54 -5.07 -3.19 -1.45
N ILE A 55 -4.90 -3.93 -2.54
CA ILE A 55 -4.92 -3.38 -3.89
C ILE A 55 -6.25 -3.74 -4.56
N TYR A 56 -7.01 -2.72 -4.92
CA TYR A 56 -8.26 -2.85 -5.64
C TYR A 56 -8.12 -2.26 -7.05
N SER A 57 -7.80 -3.14 -7.99
CA SER A 57 -7.67 -2.78 -9.40
C SER A 57 -8.98 -3.01 -10.15
N GLY A 58 -9.34 -2.10 -11.06
CA GLY A 58 -10.50 -2.23 -11.94
C GLY A 58 -10.47 -1.19 -13.06
N SER A 59 -11.36 -1.29 -14.04
CA SER A 59 -11.43 -0.26 -15.10
C SER A 59 -12.06 1.04 -14.61
N PHE A 60 -12.86 0.98 -13.55
CA PHE A 60 -13.52 2.13 -12.90
C PHE A 60 -14.17 3.15 -13.86
N ASN A 61 -14.79 2.67 -14.94
CA ASN A 61 -15.41 3.53 -15.96
C ASN A 61 -16.94 3.47 -15.88
N LEU A 62 -17.66 4.27 -15.09
CA LEU A 62 -17.30 5.29 -14.09
C LEU A 62 -17.22 4.69 -12.68
N PRO A 63 -16.48 5.30 -11.72
CA PRO A 63 -16.48 4.82 -10.34
C PRO A 63 -17.87 5.03 -9.70
N HIS A 64 -18.52 3.95 -9.27
CA HIS A 64 -19.84 3.98 -8.65
C HIS A 64 -19.87 3.30 -7.26
N LYS A 65 -21.01 3.43 -6.55
CA LYS A 65 -21.20 2.90 -5.19
C LYS A 65 -20.90 1.41 -5.04
N GLY A 66 -21.19 0.60 -6.07
CA GLY A 66 -20.83 -0.83 -6.08
C GLY A 66 -19.33 -1.10 -5.83
N HIS A 67 -18.43 -0.33 -6.45
CA HIS A 67 -16.99 -0.47 -6.22
C HIS A 67 -16.59 -0.21 -4.77
N LEU A 68 -17.15 0.85 -4.18
CA LEU A 68 -16.94 1.18 -2.78
C LEU A 68 -17.49 0.08 -1.86
N GLN A 69 -18.69 -0.44 -2.15
CA GLN A 69 -19.31 -1.52 -1.38
C GLN A 69 -18.47 -2.80 -1.43
N THR A 70 -17.95 -3.17 -2.61
CA THR A 70 -17.05 -4.32 -2.77
C THR A 70 -15.79 -4.15 -1.92
N LEU A 71 -15.12 -2.99 -2.02
CA LEU A 71 -13.92 -2.72 -1.23
C LEU A 71 -14.23 -2.77 0.28
N CYS A 72 -15.29 -2.10 0.72
CA CYS A 72 -15.71 -2.11 2.11
C CYS A 72 -16.05 -3.51 2.61
N GLN A 73 -16.76 -4.31 1.83
CA GLN A 73 -17.14 -5.67 2.21
C GLN A 73 -15.90 -6.57 2.33
N SER A 74 -14.96 -6.47 1.39
CA SER A 74 -13.69 -7.20 1.46
C SER A 74 -12.88 -6.80 2.70
N LEU A 75 -12.76 -5.50 2.98
CA LEU A 75 -12.07 -5.00 4.18
C LEU A 75 -12.74 -5.49 5.47
N HIS A 76 -14.07 -5.49 5.54
CA HIS A 76 -14.80 -6.03 6.69
C HIS A 76 -14.55 -7.52 6.90
N ARG A 77 -14.52 -8.32 5.83
CA ARG A 77 -14.25 -9.77 5.90
C ARG A 77 -12.82 -10.09 6.33
N MET A 78 -11.87 -9.21 6.02
CA MET A 78 -10.47 -9.36 6.43
C MET A 78 -10.17 -8.77 7.81
N LYS A 79 -11.14 -8.08 8.43
CA LYS A 79 -10.97 -7.43 9.72
C LYS A 79 -10.73 -8.49 10.80
N GLY A 80 -9.62 -8.37 11.52
CA GLY A 80 -9.25 -9.24 12.65
C GLY A 80 -8.23 -10.33 12.32
N SER A 81 -8.06 -10.72 11.05
CA SER A 81 -7.05 -11.70 10.62
C SER A 81 -5.81 -11.07 10.01
N LEU A 82 -5.93 -9.86 9.45
CA LEU A 82 -4.87 -9.18 8.73
C LEU A 82 -4.67 -7.76 9.29
N ASN A 83 -3.43 -7.39 9.60
CA ASN A 83 -3.05 -6.01 9.93
C ASN A 83 -3.09 -5.14 8.67
N ILE A 84 -4.30 -4.84 8.19
CA ILE A 84 -4.54 -3.98 7.03
C ILE A 84 -4.39 -2.53 7.46
N VAL A 85 -3.47 -1.83 6.82
CA VAL A 85 -3.18 -0.42 7.12
C VAL A 85 -3.80 0.52 6.10
N ALA A 86 -3.99 0.08 4.85
CA ALA A 86 -4.57 0.90 3.80
C ALA A 86 -5.21 0.05 2.70
N ALA A 87 -6.00 0.71 1.86
CA ALA A 87 -6.42 0.19 0.57
C ALA A 87 -6.09 1.23 -0.51
N PHE A 88 -5.55 0.78 -1.62
CA PHE A 88 -5.30 1.59 -2.80
C PHE A 88 -6.16 1.11 -3.96
N THR A 89 -6.69 2.08 -4.71
CA THR A 89 -7.56 1.84 -5.85
C THR A 89 -6.85 2.31 -7.11
N PHE A 90 -6.75 1.46 -8.14
CA PHE A 90 -6.02 1.80 -9.36
C PHE A 90 -6.75 1.36 -10.62
N CYS A 91 -6.67 2.19 -11.66
CA CYS A 91 -7.15 1.85 -12.98
C CYS A 91 -6.23 0.81 -13.64
N ILE A 92 -6.80 -0.23 -14.25
CA ILE A 92 -6.02 -1.35 -14.85
C ILE A 92 -5.08 -0.96 -16.01
N TYR A 93 -5.17 0.29 -16.50
CA TYR A 93 -4.34 0.79 -17.59
C TYR A 93 -3.05 1.48 -17.11
N GLU A 94 -2.90 1.68 -15.80
CA GLU A 94 -1.78 2.40 -15.22
C GLU A 94 -0.79 1.41 -14.57
N ASP A 95 0.50 1.56 -14.89
CA ASP A 95 1.56 0.79 -14.26
C ASP A 95 2.12 1.56 -13.05
N PHE A 96 2.04 0.93 -11.88
CA PHE A 96 2.52 1.47 -10.61
C PHE A 96 3.66 0.64 -10.01
N GLU A 97 4.29 -0.27 -10.77
CA GLU A 97 5.37 -1.13 -10.25
C GLU A 97 6.46 -0.32 -9.54
N ASP A 98 6.94 0.76 -10.17
CA ASP A 98 7.96 1.64 -9.59
C ASP A 98 7.49 2.36 -8.33
N PHE A 99 6.23 2.80 -8.28
CA PHE A 99 5.67 3.45 -7.10
C PHE A 99 5.71 2.50 -5.90
N TYR A 100 5.24 1.27 -6.08
CA TYR A 100 5.23 0.30 -4.99
C TYR A 100 6.63 -0.18 -4.62
N PHE A 101 7.51 -0.36 -5.61
CA PHE A 101 8.89 -0.75 -5.35
C PHE A 101 9.55 0.27 -4.41
N ASN A 102 9.48 1.55 -4.76
CA ASN A 102 10.00 2.64 -3.92
C ASN A 102 9.33 2.69 -2.54
N LEU A 103 8.01 2.50 -2.47
CA LEU A 103 7.27 2.46 -1.21
C LEU A 103 7.78 1.32 -0.29
N PHE A 104 7.99 0.13 -0.86
CA PHE A 104 8.40 -1.07 -0.11
C PHE A 104 9.86 -0.97 0.31
N GLU A 105 10.74 -0.56 -0.59
CA GLU A 105 12.18 -0.39 -0.32
C GLU A 105 12.41 0.58 0.83
N GLN A 106 11.74 1.74 0.81
CA GLN A 106 11.91 2.74 1.86
C GLN A 106 11.31 2.32 3.20
N ALA A 107 10.17 1.63 3.18
CA ALA A 107 9.59 1.08 4.40
C ALA A 107 10.46 -0.04 4.99
N ALA A 108 11.03 -0.89 4.14
CA ALA A 108 11.95 -1.95 4.55
C ALA A 108 13.27 -1.40 5.11
N ALA A 109 13.82 -0.33 4.51
CA ALA A 109 14.99 0.36 5.03
C ALA A 109 14.77 0.91 6.45
N ASP A 110 13.54 1.35 6.75
CA ASP A 110 13.12 1.80 8.09
C ASP A 110 12.63 0.63 8.98
N GLY A 111 12.82 -0.63 8.58
CA GLY A 111 12.52 -1.83 9.37
C GLY A 111 11.08 -2.34 9.32
N PHE A 112 10.24 -1.83 8.41
CA PHE A 112 8.85 -2.24 8.26
C PHE A 112 8.65 -3.28 7.17
N ILE A 113 7.81 -4.27 7.46
CA ILE A 113 7.41 -5.29 6.49
C ILE A 113 6.07 -4.86 5.89
N LEU A 114 6.06 -4.61 4.57
CA LEU A 114 4.84 -4.37 3.80
C LEU A 114 4.47 -5.60 2.98
N GLU A 115 3.17 -5.86 2.79
CA GLU A 115 2.65 -6.87 1.88
C GLU A 115 1.45 -6.33 1.11
N LEU A 116 1.41 -6.58 -0.21
CA LEU A 116 0.23 -6.31 -1.03
C LEU A 116 -0.74 -7.48 -1.01
N VAL A 117 -2.02 -7.18 -0.80
CA VAL A 117 -3.13 -8.14 -0.86
C VAL A 117 -4.07 -7.73 -1.99
N GLY A 118 -4.17 -8.54 -3.02
CA GLY A 118 -5.04 -8.25 -4.16
C GLY A 118 -6.50 -8.58 -3.91
N LEU A 119 -7.39 -7.70 -4.36
CA LEU A 119 -8.81 -8.00 -4.52
C LEU A 119 -9.17 -8.37 -5.98
N SER A 120 -8.18 -8.54 -6.86
CA SER A 120 -8.37 -8.93 -8.26
C SER A 120 -7.57 -10.20 -8.60
N GLY A 121 -8.07 -10.96 -9.58
CA GLY A 121 -7.51 -12.25 -9.99
C GLY A 121 -6.24 -12.20 -10.85
N LEU A 122 -5.53 -11.07 -10.90
CA LEU A 122 -4.47 -10.85 -11.90
C LEU A 122 -3.07 -11.16 -11.34
N GLY A 123 -2.30 -11.94 -12.10
CA GLY A 123 -0.92 -12.37 -11.80
C GLY A 123 0.13 -11.25 -11.61
N TYR A 124 -0.29 -9.97 -11.62
CA TYR A 124 0.54 -8.80 -11.36
C TYR A 124 1.21 -8.86 -9.97
N LEU A 125 0.48 -9.32 -8.95
CA LEU A 125 1.04 -9.49 -7.59
C LEU A 125 2.16 -10.54 -7.53
N LYS A 126 2.12 -11.57 -8.40
CA LYS A 126 3.18 -12.58 -8.49
C LYS A 126 4.46 -11.98 -9.09
N LYS A 127 4.33 -11.10 -10.09
CA LYS A 127 5.48 -10.39 -10.69
C LYS A 127 6.14 -9.45 -9.68
N MET A 128 5.33 -8.65 -8.98
CA MET A 128 5.83 -7.71 -7.97
C MET A 128 6.50 -8.39 -6.77
N LYS A 129 5.88 -9.44 -6.20
CA LYS A 129 6.53 -10.22 -5.12
C LYS A 129 7.89 -10.75 -5.57
N ARG A 130 8.00 -11.22 -6.82
CA ARG A 130 9.26 -11.71 -7.38
C ARG A 130 10.28 -10.59 -7.60
N ALA A 131 9.88 -9.43 -8.12
CA ALA A 131 10.76 -8.28 -8.35
C ALA A 131 11.36 -7.73 -7.04
N ILE A 132 10.53 -7.62 -6.00
CA ILE A 132 10.98 -7.19 -4.66
C ILE A 132 11.96 -8.22 -4.07
N LEU A 133 11.62 -9.52 -4.13
CA LEU A 133 12.50 -10.60 -3.65
C LEU A 133 13.82 -10.72 -4.42
N MET A 134 13.88 -10.30 -5.69
CA MET A 134 15.12 -10.35 -6.49
C MET A 134 16.06 -9.18 -6.20
N ARG A 135 15.57 -8.07 -5.63
CA ARG A 135 16.36 -6.86 -5.36
C ARG A 135 16.72 -6.66 -3.90
N LEU A 136 16.00 -7.29 -2.97
CA LEU A 136 16.44 -7.36 -1.58
C LEU A 136 17.69 -8.25 -1.50
N PRO A 137 18.76 -7.83 -0.80
CA PRO A 137 19.91 -8.68 -0.57
C PRO A 137 19.42 -9.99 0.07
N LYS A 138 19.85 -11.12 -0.51
CA LYS A 138 19.65 -12.41 0.13
C LYS A 138 20.58 -12.43 1.34
N ASP A 139 20.01 -12.43 2.53
CA ASP A 139 20.72 -12.77 3.76
C ASP A 139 21.37 -14.15 3.65
#